data_AF-A0A7J6VUU2-F1
#
_entry.id   AF-A0A7J6VUU2-F1
#
_cell.length_a   1.000
_cell.length_b   1.000
_cell.length_c   1.000
_cell.angle_alpha   90.00
_cell.angle_beta   90.00
_cell.angle_gamma   90.00
#
_symmetry.space_group_name_H-M   'P 1'
#
loop_
_entity.id
_entity.type
_entity.pdbx_description
1 polymer ?
#
loop_
_entity_poly.entity_id
_entity_poly.type
_entity_poly.pdbx_seq_one_letter_code
_entity_poly.pdbx_strand_id
1 'polypeptide(L)'
;MSPNPKGNDDAIRWSSKKPKYSKFTQQELPACKPILTPGWVISTFIVIGVVFIPIGLASLFASQRVVEIVDRYDADCVPQSFGEKKLEFIQGADTNKTCVRVINVIKPMKSPVFVYYELDNFYQNHRRYVKSRSDKQLRSKAFETHTDKCEPEEQSGNGTIVPCGLIAWSMFNDTYGFSVNNKRVVVDKRNIAWKSDKRSKFGSDVYPKNFQSGGLIGGAKLNESIPVRVVIVNVFPSFLHSVTPFPS
;
A
#
# COMPACT_ATOMS: atom_id res chain seq x y z
N MET A 1 -88.50 24.62 36.27
CA MET A 1 -88.64 23.18 35.96
C MET A 1 -88.78 23.05 34.45
N SER A 2 -87.90 22.44 33.66
CA SER A 2 -86.74 21.58 33.91
C SER A 2 -85.82 21.67 32.67
N PRO A 3 -84.49 21.71 32.78
CA PRO A 3 -83.62 21.53 31.63
C PRO A 3 -83.52 20.04 31.27
N ASN A 4 -83.75 19.72 29.99
CA ASN A 4 -83.60 18.36 29.44
C ASN A 4 -82.08 18.00 29.36
N PRO A 5 -81.67 16.76 29.68
CA PRO A 5 -80.26 16.42 29.78
C PRO A 5 -79.65 16.25 28.40
N LYS A 6 -78.50 16.89 28.15
CA LYS A 6 -77.66 16.59 26.99
C LYS A 6 -76.95 15.26 27.28
N GLY A 7 -77.40 14.20 26.61
CA GLY A 7 -76.73 12.91 26.58
C GLY A 7 -75.30 13.08 26.05
N ASN A 8 -74.35 12.55 26.83
CA ASN A 8 -72.94 12.51 26.49
C ASN A 8 -72.69 11.22 25.72
N ASP A 9 -72.77 11.28 24.39
CA ASP A 9 -72.43 10.14 23.53
C ASP A 9 -70.90 10.10 23.37
N ASP A 10 -70.23 9.49 24.34
CA ASP A 10 -68.82 9.10 24.25
C ASP A 10 -68.69 7.94 23.23
N ALA A 11 -68.63 8.30 21.95
CA ALA A 11 -68.35 7.36 20.87
C ALA A 11 -66.92 6.81 21.01
N ILE A 12 -66.80 5.52 21.33
CA ILE A 12 -65.54 4.77 21.32
C ILE A 12 -64.91 4.88 19.92
N ARG A 13 -63.87 5.71 19.78
CA ARG A 13 -63.14 5.90 18.52
C ARG A 13 -62.24 4.70 18.29
N TRP A 14 -62.72 3.71 17.54
CA TRP A 14 -61.89 2.59 17.09
C TRP A 14 -60.79 3.14 16.16
N SER A 15 -59.56 3.31 16.68
CA SER A 15 -58.44 3.70 15.82
C SER A 15 -58.15 2.53 14.88
N SER A 16 -58.33 2.75 13.59
CA SER A 16 -58.01 1.74 12.58
C SER A 16 -56.52 1.44 12.64
N LYS A 17 -56.16 0.19 12.93
CA LYS A 17 -54.77 -0.31 12.85
C LYS A 17 -54.31 -0.50 11.41
N LYS A 18 -55.14 -0.13 10.42
CA LYS A 18 -54.81 -0.27 9.01
C LYS A 18 -53.68 0.71 8.66
N PRO A 19 -52.55 0.22 8.10
CA PRO A 19 -51.47 1.09 7.70
C PRO A 19 -51.95 2.09 6.63
N LYS A 20 -51.40 3.30 6.67
CA LYS A 20 -51.72 4.35 5.69
C LYS A 20 -51.35 3.86 4.29
N TYR A 21 -52.29 3.94 3.36
CA TYR A 21 -52.09 3.52 1.98
C TYR A 21 -51.05 4.42 1.31
N SER A 22 -49.98 3.80 0.81
CA SER A 22 -48.96 4.41 -0.04
C SER A 22 -48.44 3.33 -0.99
N LYS A 23 -48.04 3.70 -2.21
CA LYS A 23 -47.43 2.75 -3.17
C LYS A 23 -46.20 2.06 -2.58
N PHE A 24 -45.48 2.71 -1.66
CA PHE A 24 -44.37 2.10 -0.93
C PHE A 24 -44.86 1.05 0.09
N THR A 25 -45.88 1.36 0.90
CA THR A 25 -46.40 0.43 1.93
C THR A 25 -47.14 -0.76 1.34
N GLN A 26 -47.64 -0.62 0.10
CA GLN A 26 -48.30 -1.66 -0.69
C GLN A 26 -47.33 -2.44 -1.60
N GLN A 27 -46.05 -2.01 -1.69
CA GLN A 27 -45.05 -2.57 -2.62
C GLN A 27 -45.46 -2.48 -4.10
N GLU A 28 -46.23 -1.45 -4.46
CA GLU A 28 -46.72 -1.16 -5.82
C GLU A 28 -45.91 -0.06 -6.51
N LEU A 29 -44.62 0.05 -6.17
CA LEU A 29 -43.74 0.99 -6.84
C LEU A 29 -43.50 0.55 -8.29
N PRO A 30 -43.39 1.50 -9.25
CA PRO A 30 -43.02 1.17 -10.61
C PRO A 30 -41.62 0.54 -10.61
N ALA A 31 -41.57 -0.72 -11.04
CA ALA A 31 -40.31 -1.46 -11.15
C ALA A 31 -40.14 -1.92 -12.60
N CYS A 32 -38.96 -1.68 -13.16
CA CYS A 32 -38.55 -2.32 -14.40
C CYS A 32 -38.15 -3.77 -14.08
N LYS A 33 -38.83 -4.74 -14.70
CA LYS A 33 -38.52 -6.17 -14.57
C LYS A 33 -37.96 -6.67 -15.90
N PRO A 34 -36.64 -6.55 -16.12
CA PRO A 34 -36.05 -7.00 -17.39
C PRO A 34 -36.14 -8.53 -17.47
N ILE A 35 -36.81 -9.03 -18.51
CA ILE A 35 -36.84 -10.46 -18.82
C ILE A 35 -35.64 -10.75 -19.73
N LEU A 36 -34.67 -11.50 -19.21
CA LEU A 36 -33.47 -11.91 -19.94
C LEU A 36 -33.82 -13.01 -20.94
N THR A 37 -34.26 -12.60 -22.13
CA THR A 37 -34.49 -13.54 -23.24
C THR A 37 -33.15 -13.96 -23.86
N PRO A 38 -33.02 -15.19 -24.38
CA PRO A 38 -31.76 -15.69 -24.94
C PRO A 38 -31.16 -14.79 -26.02
N GLY A 39 -31.98 -14.21 -26.91
CA GLY A 39 -31.50 -13.31 -27.97
C GLY A 39 -30.85 -12.02 -27.46
N TRP A 40 -31.43 -11.40 -26.42
CA TRP A 40 -30.85 -10.20 -25.80
C TRP A 40 -29.52 -10.50 -25.10
N VAL A 41 -29.43 -11.66 -24.45
CA VAL A 41 -28.21 -12.11 -23.76
C VAL A 41 -27.10 -12.39 -24.77
N ILE A 42 -27.39 -13.13 -25.84
CA ILE A 42 -26.43 -13.43 -26.91
C ILE A 42 -25.91 -12.13 -27.56
N SER A 43 -26.80 -11.20 -27.91
CA SER A 43 -26.42 -9.92 -28.50
C SER A 43 -25.49 -9.13 -27.57
N THR A 44 -25.81 -9.07 -26.28
CA THR A 44 -24.99 -8.39 -25.28
C THR A 44 -23.59 -9.00 -25.18
N PHE A 45 -23.48 -10.34 -25.17
CA PHE A 45 -22.17 -11.00 -25.16
C PHE A 45 -21.36 -10.77 -26.42
N ILE A 46 -21.99 -10.73 -27.60
CA ILE A 46 -21.31 -10.40 -28.86
C ILE A 46 -20.75 -8.97 -28.80
N VAL A 47 -21.54 -8.00 -28.32
CA VAL A 47 -21.09 -6.61 -28.18
C VAL A 47 -19.91 -6.51 -27.21
N ILE A 48 -20.00 -7.17 -26.04
CA ILE A 48 -18.89 -7.20 -25.07
C ILE A 48 -17.65 -7.83 -25.70
N GLY A 49 -17.79 -8.94 -26.44
CA GLY A 49 -16.68 -9.60 -27.13
C GLY A 49 -16.01 -8.70 -28.16
N VAL A 50 -16.80 -8.05 -29.02
CA VAL A 50 -16.29 -7.11 -30.04
C VAL A 50 -15.54 -5.93 -29.42
N VAL A 51 -15.92 -5.49 -28.21
CA VAL A 51 -15.21 -4.42 -27.49
C VAL A 51 -13.96 -4.94 -26.77
N PHE A 52 -14.04 -6.10 -26.11
CA PHE A 52 -12.95 -6.61 -25.27
C PHE A 52 -11.82 -7.26 -26.07
N ILE A 53 -12.11 -7.86 -27.23
CA ILE A 53 -11.07 -8.44 -28.10
C ILE A 53 -10.02 -7.40 -28.54
N PRO A 54 -10.38 -6.25 -29.14
CA PRO A 54 -9.37 -5.26 -29.56
C PRO A 54 -8.65 -4.63 -28.37
N ILE A 55 -9.34 -4.41 -27.24
CA ILE A 55 -8.71 -3.93 -26.00
C ILE A 55 -7.68 -4.96 -25.51
N GLY A 56 -8.05 -6.24 -25.43
CA GLY A 56 -7.16 -7.32 -25.01
C GLY A 56 -5.94 -7.48 -25.92
N LEU A 57 -6.12 -7.41 -27.25
CA LEU A 57 -5.02 -7.44 -28.21
C LEU A 57 -4.08 -6.25 -28.05
N ALA A 58 -4.62 -5.03 -27.88
CA ALA A 58 -3.82 -3.84 -27.65
C ALA A 58 -3.04 -3.93 -26.32
N SER A 59 -3.67 -4.39 -25.25
CA SER A 59 -3.03 -4.60 -23.94
C SER A 59 -1.95 -5.68 -24.00
N LEU A 60 -2.19 -6.80 -24.67
CA LEU A 60 -1.22 -7.88 -24.84
C LEU A 60 0.00 -7.39 -25.63
N PHE A 61 -0.23 -6.68 -26.73
CA PHE A 61 0.84 -6.11 -27.53
C PHE A 61 1.66 -5.08 -26.77
N ALA A 62 1.02 -4.24 -25.95
CA ALA A 62 1.71 -3.31 -25.07
C ALA A 62 2.55 -4.04 -24.00
N SER A 63 2.01 -5.12 -23.41
CA SER A 63 2.69 -5.92 -22.39
C SER A 63 3.92 -6.66 -22.93
N GLN A 64 3.82 -7.30 -24.10
CA GLN A 64 4.94 -8.04 -24.70
C GLN A 64 6.13 -7.17 -25.12
N ARG A 65 5.93 -5.85 -25.23
CA ARG A 65 7.00 -4.88 -25.54
C ARG A 65 7.83 -4.47 -24.32
N VAL A 66 7.34 -4.73 -23.11
CA VAL A 66 8.08 -4.43 -21.88
C VAL A 66 9.21 -5.45 -21.75
N VAL A 67 10.43 -4.95 -21.58
CA VAL A 67 11.61 -5.77 -21.30
C VAL A 67 11.85 -5.70 -19.81
N GLU A 68 11.80 -6.85 -19.16
CA GLU A 68 12.04 -7.01 -17.72
C GLU A 68 13.19 -7.99 -17.52
N ILE A 69 14.03 -7.71 -16.52
CA ILE A 69 15.13 -8.58 -16.12
C ILE A 69 15.08 -8.72 -14.61
N VAL A 70 14.99 -9.96 -14.14
CA VAL A 70 14.97 -10.33 -12.72
C VAL A 70 16.26 -11.06 -12.42
N ASP A 71 17.07 -10.52 -11.50
CA ASP A 71 18.29 -11.17 -10.98
C ASP A 71 18.13 -11.36 -9.47
N ARG A 72 18.18 -12.62 -9.02
CA ARG A 72 18.06 -12.98 -7.60
C ARG A 72 19.44 -13.03 -6.98
N TYR A 73 19.72 -12.16 -6.02
CA TYR A 73 21.08 -11.95 -5.48
C TYR A 73 21.27 -12.46 -4.04
N ASP A 74 20.21 -12.91 -3.38
CA ASP A 74 20.20 -13.35 -1.97
C ASP A 74 21.14 -14.54 -1.69
N ALA A 75 21.18 -15.52 -2.59
CA ALA A 75 22.01 -16.71 -2.45
C ALA A 75 23.45 -16.48 -2.91
N ASP A 76 23.64 -15.68 -3.97
CA ASP A 76 24.93 -15.53 -4.64
C ASP A 76 25.82 -14.46 -3.99
N CYS A 77 25.22 -13.51 -3.26
CA CYS A 77 25.96 -12.47 -2.55
C CYS A 77 26.46 -12.92 -1.17
N VAL A 78 26.07 -14.10 -0.70
CA VAL A 78 26.61 -14.70 0.52
C VAL A 78 27.76 -15.63 0.14
N PRO A 79 28.99 -15.39 0.65
CA PRO A 79 30.11 -16.29 0.38
C PRO A 79 29.82 -17.71 0.86
N GLN A 80 30.33 -18.73 0.16
CA GLN A 80 30.13 -20.14 0.53
C GLN A 80 30.57 -20.46 1.97
N SER A 81 31.57 -19.73 2.49
CA SER A 81 32.03 -19.84 3.88
C SER A 81 30.96 -19.50 4.92
N PHE A 82 29.94 -18.73 4.54
CA PHE A 82 28.81 -18.31 5.38
C PHE A 82 27.48 -18.94 4.94
N GLY A 83 27.49 -19.98 4.10
CA GLY A 83 26.27 -20.58 3.53
C GLY A 83 25.23 -20.98 4.57
N GLU A 84 25.67 -21.65 5.65
CA GLU A 84 24.85 -22.05 6.81
C GLU A 84 24.69 -20.92 7.85
N LYS A 85 25.57 -19.91 7.83
CA LYS A 85 25.67 -18.82 8.82
C LYS A 85 25.33 -17.46 8.21
N LYS A 86 24.25 -17.40 7.40
CA LYS A 86 23.84 -16.17 6.70
C LYS A 86 23.59 -15.00 7.65
N LEU A 87 23.01 -15.26 8.82
CA LEU A 87 22.73 -14.24 9.83
C LEU A 87 24.01 -13.59 10.38
N GLU A 88 25.07 -14.38 10.64
CA GLU A 88 26.37 -13.85 11.10
C GLU A 88 26.99 -12.93 10.05
N PHE A 89 26.89 -13.31 8.77
CA PHE A 89 27.39 -12.48 7.66
C PHE A 89 26.63 -11.15 7.53
N ILE A 90 25.31 -11.19 7.65
CA ILE A 90 24.44 -9.99 7.55
C ILE A 90 24.68 -9.05 8.73
N GLN A 91 24.81 -9.58 9.95
CA GLN A 91 24.97 -8.78 11.17
C GLN A 91 26.40 -8.29 11.40
N GLY A 92 27.41 -8.98 10.88
CA GLY A 92 28.81 -8.60 11.07
C GLY A 92 29.12 -7.21 10.53
N ALA A 93 29.56 -6.28 11.37
CA ALA A 93 29.83 -4.89 10.94
C ALA A 93 31.04 -4.79 9.99
N ASP A 94 32.04 -5.64 10.20
CA ASP A 94 33.35 -5.57 9.53
C ASP A 94 33.43 -6.38 8.23
N THR A 95 32.37 -7.12 7.88
CA THR A 95 32.33 -7.91 6.64
C THR A 95 32.05 -7.02 5.44
N ASN A 96 32.88 -7.13 4.40
CA ASN A 96 32.57 -6.51 3.11
C ASN A 96 31.38 -7.24 2.47
N LYS A 97 30.25 -6.55 2.37
CA LYS A 97 28.99 -7.06 1.78
C LYS A 97 28.82 -6.66 0.31
N THR A 98 29.86 -6.11 -0.31
CA THR A 98 29.81 -5.69 -1.72
C THR A 98 29.68 -6.93 -2.59
N CYS A 99 28.60 -6.98 -3.36
CA CYS A 99 28.33 -8.07 -4.29
C CYS A 99 28.25 -7.53 -5.72
N VAL A 100 29.00 -8.14 -6.63
CA VAL A 100 29.02 -7.75 -8.04
C VAL A 100 28.31 -8.83 -8.84
N ARG A 101 27.28 -8.41 -9.58
CA ARG A 101 26.44 -9.27 -10.42
C ARG A 101 26.58 -8.85 -11.87
N VAL A 102 26.75 -9.83 -12.76
CA VAL A 102 26.79 -9.60 -14.21
C VAL A 102 25.44 -10.00 -14.78
N ILE A 103 24.67 -9.00 -15.21
CA ILE A 103 23.32 -9.19 -15.75
C ILE A 103 23.41 -9.11 -17.28
N ASN A 104 22.89 -10.12 -17.97
CA ASN A 104 22.87 -10.14 -19.44
C ASN A 104 21.57 -9.52 -19.99
N VAL A 105 21.72 -8.44 -20.76
CA VAL A 105 20.59 -7.70 -21.36
C VAL A 105 20.35 -8.22 -22.78
N ILE A 106 19.44 -9.19 -22.92
CA ILE A 106 19.18 -9.88 -24.21
C ILE A 106 18.52 -8.95 -25.24
N LYS A 107 17.68 -8.00 -24.78
CA LYS A 107 16.93 -7.08 -25.64
C LYS A 107 17.24 -5.63 -25.25
N PRO A 108 17.37 -4.71 -26.22
CA PRO A 108 17.62 -3.30 -25.92
C PRO A 108 16.43 -2.71 -25.14
N MET A 109 16.72 -2.14 -23.97
CA MET A 109 15.72 -1.46 -23.14
C MET A 109 15.60 0.01 -23.56
N LYS A 110 14.41 0.43 -23.95
CA LYS A 110 14.14 1.86 -24.27
C LYS A 110 13.92 2.65 -22.98
N SER A 111 14.45 3.87 -22.95
CA SER A 111 14.22 4.82 -21.84
C SER A 111 12.73 5.15 -21.68
N PRO A 112 12.22 5.36 -20.45
CA PRO A 112 12.91 5.28 -19.16
C PRO A 112 13.04 3.85 -18.64
N VAL A 113 14.17 3.54 -18.00
CA VAL A 113 14.41 2.26 -17.31
C VAL A 113 14.19 2.45 -15.81
N PHE A 114 13.37 1.60 -15.22
CA PHE A 114 13.09 1.60 -13.79
C PHE A 114 13.78 0.42 -13.12
N VAL A 115 14.27 0.64 -11.90
CA VAL A 115 14.89 -0.39 -11.06
C VAL A 115 13.97 -0.64 -9.88
N TYR A 116 13.59 -1.90 -9.70
CA TYR A 116 12.79 -2.36 -8.59
C TYR A 116 13.58 -3.37 -7.78
N TYR A 117 13.29 -3.45 -6.48
CA TYR A 117 13.72 -4.54 -5.63
C TYR A 117 12.50 -5.36 -5.26
N GLU A 118 12.65 -6.67 -5.24
CA GLU A 118 11.60 -7.61 -4.88
C GLU A 118 12.00 -8.32 -3.59
N LEU A 119 11.04 -8.42 -2.66
CA LEU A 119 11.23 -9.12 -1.39
C LEU A 119 10.21 -10.26 -1.34
N ASP A 120 10.72 -11.49 -1.28
CA ASP A 120 9.89 -12.68 -1.07
C ASP A 120 9.77 -12.99 0.43
N ASN A 121 8.68 -13.66 0.81
CA ASN A 121 8.36 -14.04 2.19
C ASN A 121 8.34 -12.87 3.20
N PHE A 122 8.05 -11.65 2.72
CA PHE A 122 7.94 -10.45 3.54
C PHE A 122 6.49 -9.96 3.63
N TYR A 123 5.81 -10.30 4.74
CA TYR A 123 4.37 -10.07 4.94
C TYR A 123 4.00 -8.63 5.29
N GLN A 124 4.19 -7.71 4.35
CA GLN A 124 3.84 -6.29 4.54
C GLN A 124 2.34 -6.07 4.74
N ASN A 125 1.51 -6.94 4.19
CA ASN A 125 0.05 -6.89 4.33
C ASN A 125 -0.43 -7.38 5.70
N HIS A 126 0.47 -7.89 6.56
CA HIS A 126 0.09 -8.36 7.89
C HIS A 126 -0.52 -7.21 8.70
N ARG A 127 -1.72 -7.44 9.27
CA ARG A 127 -2.51 -6.39 9.93
C ARG A 127 -1.73 -5.60 10.99
N ARG A 128 -0.87 -6.26 11.78
CA ARG A 128 -0.04 -5.55 12.79
C ARG A 128 1.04 -4.71 12.14
N TYR A 129 1.65 -5.18 11.05
CA TYR A 129 2.68 -4.46 10.31
C TYR A 129 2.09 -3.18 9.68
N VAL A 130 0.98 -3.31 8.95
CA VAL A 130 0.28 -2.17 8.32
C VAL A 130 -0.16 -1.10 9.34
N LYS A 131 -0.59 -1.55 10.53
CA LYS A 131 -1.02 -0.63 11.61
C LYS A 131 0.15 0.03 12.33
N SER A 132 1.34 -0.57 12.32
CA SER A 132 2.52 -0.10 13.05
C SER A 132 3.21 1.08 12.36
N ARG A 133 2.51 2.23 12.39
CA ARG A 133 2.99 3.56 12.00
C ARG A 133 2.07 4.66 12.54
N SER A 134 2.58 5.90 12.60
CA SER A 134 1.78 7.08 12.92
C SER A 134 1.72 8.08 11.77
N ASP A 135 0.59 8.14 11.07
CA ASP A 135 0.40 9.09 9.96
C ASP A 135 0.41 10.56 10.44
N LYS A 136 0.02 10.82 11.70
CA LYS A 136 0.09 12.17 12.30
C LYS A 136 1.54 12.59 12.54
N GLN A 137 2.34 11.69 13.12
CA GLN A 137 3.78 11.90 13.35
C GLN A 137 4.52 12.18 12.04
N LEU A 138 4.21 11.39 11.01
CA LEU A 138 4.84 11.51 9.68
C LEU A 138 4.43 12.78 8.93
N ARG A 139 3.30 13.40 9.30
CA ARG A 139 2.76 14.60 8.63
C ARG A 139 3.29 15.91 9.22
N SER A 140 3.50 15.99 10.54
CA SER A 140 3.96 17.23 11.18
C SER A 140 4.68 16.96 12.50
N LYS A 141 5.69 17.78 12.76
CA LYS A 141 6.47 17.78 14.00
C LYS A 141 5.62 17.94 15.27
N ALA A 142 4.48 18.63 15.17
CA ALA A 142 3.58 18.87 16.31
C ALA A 142 3.02 17.58 16.92
N PHE A 143 3.02 16.48 16.17
CA PHE A 143 2.49 15.18 16.61
C PHE A 143 3.59 14.12 16.80
N GLU A 144 4.82 14.55 17.10
CA GLU A 144 5.96 13.64 17.34
C GLU A 144 5.65 12.56 18.39
N THR A 145 4.88 12.91 19.43
CA THR A 145 4.52 12.03 20.56
C THR A 145 3.32 11.12 20.30
N HIS A 146 2.62 11.26 19.18
CA HIS A 146 1.47 10.39 18.86
C HIS A 146 1.94 9.05 18.31
N THR A 147 2.16 8.08 19.19
CA THR A 147 2.68 6.74 18.82
C THR A 147 1.73 5.59 19.12
N ASP A 148 0.44 5.84 19.42
CA ASP A 148 -0.57 4.87 19.87
C ASP A 148 -0.67 3.55 19.08
N LYS A 149 -0.19 3.51 17.84
CA LYS A 149 -0.25 2.34 16.96
C LYS A 149 1.13 1.77 16.61
N CYS A 150 2.20 2.39 17.08
CA CYS A 150 3.58 2.10 16.66
C CYS A 150 4.26 0.98 17.43
N GLU A 151 3.58 0.31 18.36
CA GLU A 151 4.12 -0.85 19.06
C GLU A 151 4.68 -1.90 18.06
N PRO A 152 5.80 -2.57 18.39
CA PRO A 152 6.63 -2.34 19.59
C PRO A 152 7.61 -1.15 19.46
N GLU A 153 7.85 -0.65 18.24
CA GLU A 153 8.85 0.37 17.94
C GLU A 153 8.31 1.81 18.12
N GLU A 154 7.77 2.10 19.30
CA GLU A 154 7.25 3.43 19.63
C GLU A 154 8.23 4.32 20.39
N GLN A 155 9.00 3.74 21.30
CA GLN A 155 9.92 4.45 22.20
C GLN A 155 11.20 3.64 22.35
N SER A 156 12.30 4.36 22.53
CA SER A 156 13.58 3.81 22.96
C SER A 156 13.92 4.42 24.33
N GLY A 157 14.94 3.89 25.02
CA GLY A 157 15.37 4.43 26.32
C GLY A 157 15.71 5.93 26.30
N ASN A 158 15.94 6.50 25.10
CA ASN A 158 16.23 7.92 24.86
C ASN A 158 14.98 8.76 24.48
N GLY A 159 13.78 8.18 24.56
CA GLY A 159 12.49 8.85 24.27
C GLY A 159 11.78 8.32 23.03
N THR A 160 10.79 9.08 22.55
CA THR A 160 9.96 8.71 21.39
C THR A 160 10.80 8.49 20.14
N ILE A 161 10.51 7.41 19.40
CA ILE A 161 11.15 7.10 18.11
C ILE A 161 10.45 7.89 17.01
N VAL A 162 11.23 8.56 16.17
CA VAL A 162 10.73 9.23 14.96
C VAL A 162 11.55 8.74 13.77
N PRO A 163 10.93 8.25 12.68
CA PRO A 163 9.55 7.77 12.59
C PRO A 163 9.34 6.45 13.36
N CYS A 164 8.20 6.32 14.06
CA CYS A 164 7.87 5.12 14.83
C CYS A 164 7.25 4.00 13.98
N GLY A 165 7.32 2.78 14.50
CA GLY A 165 6.62 1.61 14.00
C GLY A 165 7.43 0.71 13.06
N LEU A 166 6.93 -0.52 12.88
CA LEU A 166 7.61 -1.61 12.16
C LEU A 166 7.90 -1.29 10.69
N ILE A 167 7.06 -0.47 10.06
CA ILE A 167 7.22 -0.09 8.65
C ILE A 167 8.50 0.72 8.46
N ALA A 168 8.72 1.72 9.32
CA ALA A 168 9.97 2.48 9.28
C ALA A 168 11.14 1.63 9.75
N TRP A 169 10.95 0.85 10.81
CA TRP A 169 12.00 0.04 11.43
C TRP A 169 12.65 -0.97 10.48
N SER A 170 11.85 -1.61 9.62
CA SER A 170 12.28 -2.63 8.66
C SER A 170 12.56 -2.08 7.26
N MET A 171 12.91 -0.79 7.18
CA MET A 171 13.21 -0.11 5.92
C MET A 171 14.36 -0.78 5.17
N PHE A 172 14.17 -1.05 3.88
CA PHE A 172 15.19 -1.66 3.03
C PHE A 172 16.46 -0.80 2.94
N ASN A 173 17.65 -1.42 3.06
CA ASN A 173 18.92 -0.72 3.23
C ASN A 173 20.00 -1.03 2.17
N ASP A 174 19.75 -1.92 1.21
CA ASP A 174 20.75 -2.20 0.19
C ASP A 174 20.89 -1.02 -0.79
N THR A 175 22.08 -0.90 -1.37
CA THR A 175 22.39 0.14 -2.34
C THR A 175 22.87 -0.46 -3.65
N TYR A 176 22.25 -0.03 -4.74
CA TYR A 176 22.56 -0.52 -6.08
C TYR A 176 23.42 0.49 -6.84
N GLY A 177 24.43 -0.02 -7.53
CA GLY A 177 25.26 0.72 -8.47
C GLY A 177 25.37 -0.08 -9.77
N PHE A 178 25.15 0.58 -10.91
CA PHE A 178 25.20 -0.05 -12.22
C PHE A 178 26.35 0.50 -13.04
N SER A 179 26.95 -0.37 -13.84
CA SER A 179 27.96 0.00 -14.83
C SER A 179 27.75 -0.79 -16.10
N VAL A 180 27.79 -0.11 -17.24
CA VAL A 180 27.65 -0.71 -18.57
C VAL A 180 28.95 -0.47 -19.32
N ASN A 181 29.63 -1.53 -19.77
CA ASN A 181 30.93 -1.43 -20.45
C ASN A 181 31.95 -0.58 -19.68
N ASN A 182 32.07 -0.81 -18.37
CA ASN A 182 32.89 -0.04 -17.41
C ASN A 182 32.54 1.46 -17.28
N LYS A 183 31.41 1.91 -17.84
CA LYS A 183 30.88 3.26 -17.61
C LYS A 183 29.80 3.21 -16.55
N ARG A 184 29.99 3.97 -15.47
CA ARG A 184 29.02 4.06 -14.37
C ARG A 184 27.73 4.72 -14.87
N VAL A 185 26.60 4.06 -14.62
CA VAL A 185 25.27 4.60 -14.90
C VAL A 185 24.74 5.21 -13.60
N VAL A 186 24.36 6.49 -13.65
CA VAL A 186 23.79 7.19 -12.50
C VAL A 186 22.32 6.80 -12.37
N VAL A 187 21.96 6.22 -11.22
CA VAL A 187 20.56 5.93 -10.87
C VAL A 187 19.96 7.17 -10.22
N ASP A 188 18.93 7.74 -10.85
CA ASP A 188 18.18 8.82 -10.22
C ASP A 188 17.27 8.25 -9.12
N LYS A 189 17.47 8.72 -7.90
CA LYS A 189 16.65 8.36 -6.73
C LYS A 189 15.57 9.41 -6.44
N ARG A 190 15.48 10.46 -7.25
CA ARG A 190 14.51 11.56 -7.05
C ARG A 190 13.20 11.22 -7.73
N ASN A 191 12.13 11.81 -7.22
CA ASN A 191 10.79 11.74 -7.81
C ASN A 191 10.17 10.35 -7.97
N ILE A 192 10.66 9.35 -7.24
CA ILE A 192 10.13 7.99 -7.32
C ILE A 192 8.82 7.79 -6.56
N ALA A 193 8.52 8.54 -5.49
CA ALA A 193 7.19 8.45 -4.86
C ALA A 193 6.11 9.29 -5.54
N TRP A 194 4.87 8.92 -5.22
CA TRP A 194 3.65 9.61 -5.57
C TRP A 194 3.69 11.10 -5.21
N LYS A 195 3.08 11.91 -6.09
CA LYS A 195 2.98 13.37 -5.89
C LYS A 195 2.22 13.73 -4.60
N SER A 196 1.20 12.95 -4.25
CA SER A 196 0.43 13.09 -3.01
C SER A 196 1.29 12.85 -1.77
N ASP A 197 2.06 11.78 -1.76
CA ASP A 197 2.95 11.42 -0.66
C ASP A 197 3.96 12.54 -0.39
N LYS A 198 4.58 13.05 -1.45
CA LYS A 198 5.49 14.21 -1.37
C LYS A 198 4.79 15.48 -0.90
N ARG A 199 3.59 15.79 -1.38
CA ARG A 199 3.00 17.12 -1.18
C ARG A 199 2.24 17.26 0.15
N SER A 200 1.53 16.22 0.58
CA SER A 200 0.53 16.36 1.64
C SER A 200 0.59 15.30 2.73
N LYS A 201 1.25 14.16 2.49
CA LYS A 201 1.28 13.06 3.45
C LYS A 201 2.46 13.14 4.40
N PHE A 202 3.66 13.40 3.87
CA PHE A 202 4.88 13.47 4.65
C PHE A 202 5.33 14.93 4.84
N GLY A 203 5.51 15.34 6.10
CA GLY A 203 5.95 16.69 6.46
C GLY A 203 7.43 16.94 6.15
N SER A 204 7.78 18.16 5.75
CA SER A 204 9.18 18.57 5.55
C SER A 204 9.91 18.93 6.85
N ASP A 205 9.17 19.04 7.95
CA ASP A 205 9.60 19.44 9.29
C ASP A 205 9.79 18.26 10.26
N VAL A 206 9.61 17.02 9.77
CA VAL A 206 9.75 15.79 10.56
C VAL A 206 11.13 15.19 10.31
N TYR A 207 11.95 15.09 11.34
CA TYR A 207 13.32 14.58 11.28
C TYR A 207 13.46 13.32 12.15
N PRO A 208 14.29 12.34 11.75
CA PRO A 208 14.53 11.16 12.55
C PRO A 208 15.07 11.51 13.95
N LYS A 209 14.61 10.78 14.97
CA LYS A 209 15.05 10.91 16.36
C LYS A 209 15.01 9.55 17.05
N ASN A 210 16.02 9.24 17.85
CA ASN A 210 16.11 8.01 18.65
C ASN A 210 15.93 6.70 17.84
N PHE A 211 16.05 6.77 16.52
CA PHE A 211 15.75 5.66 15.61
C PHE A 211 16.86 4.61 15.67
N GLN A 212 16.49 3.35 15.93
CA GLN A 212 17.43 2.24 16.12
C GLN A 212 18.55 2.51 17.14
N SER A 213 18.21 3.20 18.24
CA SER A 213 19.14 3.51 19.34
C SER A 213 19.21 2.40 20.42
N GLY A 214 18.35 1.39 20.33
CA GLY A 214 18.30 0.25 21.25
C GLY A 214 19.18 -0.93 20.81
N GLY A 215 19.04 -2.06 21.51
CA GLY A 215 19.79 -3.30 21.20
C GLY A 215 19.29 -4.06 19.98
N LEU A 216 18.04 -3.87 19.58
CA LEU A 216 17.51 -4.41 18.32
C LEU A 216 17.89 -3.44 17.18
N ILE A 217 18.44 -4.00 16.11
CA ILE A 217 18.74 -3.27 14.87
C ILE A 217 17.84 -3.86 13.78
N GLY A 218 17.06 -3.00 13.13
CA GLY A 218 16.21 -3.37 12.01
C GLY A 218 16.91 -3.16 10.67
N GLY A 219 16.19 -2.55 9.74
CA GLY A 219 16.68 -2.22 8.39
C GLY A 219 17.60 -1.00 8.35
N ALA A 220 17.29 -0.03 7.48
CA ALA A 220 18.15 1.11 7.21
C ALA A 220 18.30 2.05 8.40
N LYS A 221 19.52 2.55 8.62
CA LYS A 221 19.76 3.66 9.54
C LYS A 221 19.33 4.98 8.90
N LEU A 222 18.73 5.85 9.70
CA LEU A 222 18.27 7.16 9.24
C LEU A 222 19.22 8.26 9.68
N ASN A 223 19.42 9.26 8.82
CA ASN A 223 20.22 10.43 9.13
C ASN A 223 19.33 11.52 9.74
N GLU A 224 19.67 11.98 10.94
CA GLU A 224 18.93 13.02 11.68
C GLU A 224 18.91 14.38 10.99
N SER A 225 19.82 14.65 10.06
CA SER A 225 19.87 15.90 9.28
C SER A 225 18.95 15.90 8.05
N ILE A 226 18.38 14.75 7.69
CA ILE A 226 17.54 14.59 6.49
C ILE A 226 16.08 14.37 6.92
N PRO A 227 15.12 15.16 6.43
CA PRO A 227 13.73 14.99 6.82
C PRO A 227 13.18 13.64 6.34
N VAL A 228 12.32 13.05 7.17
CA VAL A 228 11.69 11.75 6.96
C VAL A 228 10.97 11.69 5.61
N ARG A 229 10.37 12.80 5.17
CA ARG A 229 9.77 12.90 3.83
C ARG A 229 10.74 12.51 2.72
N VAL A 230 12.00 12.93 2.76
CA VAL A 230 12.97 12.61 1.68
C VAL A 230 13.35 11.14 1.75
N VAL A 231 13.53 10.61 2.96
CA VAL A 231 13.91 9.23 3.22
C VAL A 231 12.81 8.25 2.82
N ILE A 232 11.59 8.43 3.31
CA ILE A 232 10.46 7.53 3.02
C ILE A 232 10.06 7.61 1.55
N VAL A 233 9.98 8.80 0.96
CA VAL A 233 9.61 8.96 -0.47
C VAL A 233 10.63 8.30 -1.40
N ASN A 234 11.90 8.23 -1.01
CA ASN A 234 12.92 7.63 -1.87
C ASN A 234 13.03 6.09 -1.71
N VAL A 235 12.17 5.45 -0.91
CA VAL A 235 12.19 3.99 -0.68
C VAL A 235 10.80 3.36 -0.71
N PHE A 236 9.73 4.10 -0.39
CA PHE A 236 8.35 3.61 -0.32
C PHE A 236 7.43 3.94 -1.53
N PRO A 237 7.85 4.04 -2.81
CA PRO A 237 6.90 4.33 -3.90
C PRO A 237 5.72 3.36 -4.02
N SER A 238 5.92 2.07 -3.73
CA SER A 238 4.93 1.02 -4.04
C SER A 238 4.22 0.43 -2.82
N PHE A 239 4.69 0.74 -1.61
CA PHE A 239 4.41 -0.02 -0.38
C PHE A 239 3.09 0.36 0.33
N LEU A 240 2.39 1.39 -0.15
CA LEU A 240 1.26 1.96 0.56
C LEU A 240 -0.11 1.53 0.04
N HIS A 241 -0.18 0.82 -1.09
CA HIS A 241 -1.46 0.41 -1.70
C HIS A 241 -1.45 -0.95 -2.42
N SER A 242 -0.35 -1.74 -2.42
CA SER A 242 -0.40 -3.07 -3.05
C SER A 242 -1.09 -4.08 -2.13
N VAL A 243 -2.41 -4.16 -2.23
CA VAL A 243 -3.12 -5.41 -1.96
C VAL A 243 -2.73 -6.33 -3.12
N THR A 244 -1.70 -7.16 -2.93
CA THR A 244 -1.47 -8.28 -3.84
C THR A 244 -2.65 -9.25 -3.70
N PRO A 245 -3.32 -9.63 -4.80
CA PRO A 245 -4.22 -10.77 -4.76
C PRO A 245 -3.36 -12.01 -4.54
N PHE A 246 -3.72 -12.81 -3.54
CA PHE A 246 -3.17 -14.16 -3.36
C PHE A 246 -3.37 -14.96 -4.66
N PRO A 247 -2.35 -15.63 -5.19
CA PRO A 247 -2.58 -16.71 -6.13
C PRO A 247 -3.24 -17.86 -5.35
N SER A 248 -4.43 -18.24 -5.79
CA SER A 248 -5.11 -19.49 -5.41
C SER A 248 -4.51 -20.67 -6.13
#